data_AF-A0A7T4WKY1-F1
#
_entry.id   AF-A0A7T4WKY1-F1
#
_cell.length_a   1.000
_cell.length_b   1.000
_cell.length_c   1.000
_cell.angle_alpha   90.00
_cell.angle_beta   90.00
_cell.angle_gamma   90.00
#
_symmetry.space_group_name_H-M   'P 1'
#
loop_
_entity.id
_entity.type
_entity.pdbx_description
1 polymer ?
#
loop_
_entity_poly.entity_id
_entity_poly.type
_entity_poly.pdbx_seq_one_letter_code
_entity_poly.pdbx_strand_id
1 'polypeptide(L)'
;MIDYFTEQGWDIEHRTITGDEEVWATTGDGWQIQYTAQENGGNTITVYSEPFWTNDANALSTAIYGRSTVKFPDRSLPGVYPNFPQWDDPVVNNPKI
;
A
#
# COMPACT_ATOMS: atom_id res chain seq x y z
N MET A 1 -19.70 -4.75 -10.24
CA MET A 1 -18.41 -5.27 -9.72
C MET A 1 -18.51 -5.67 -8.26
N ILE A 2 -19.11 -4.85 -7.38
CA ILE A 2 -19.34 -5.21 -5.96
C ILE A 2 -20.02 -6.59 -5.83
N ASP A 3 -21.15 -6.81 -6.51
CA ASP A 3 -21.87 -8.10 -6.46
C ASP A 3 -20.98 -9.26 -6.92
N TYR A 4 -20.28 -9.10 -8.04
CA TYR A 4 -19.36 -10.10 -8.57
C TYR A 4 -18.26 -10.46 -7.57
N PHE A 5 -17.60 -9.46 -6.95
CA PHE A 5 -16.56 -9.71 -5.94
C PHE A 5 -17.11 -10.37 -4.67
N THR A 6 -18.32 -9.99 -4.26
CA THR A 6 -19.02 -10.61 -3.13
C THR A 6 -19.34 -12.09 -3.41
N GLU A 7 -19.79 -12.41 -4.63
CA GLU A 7 -20.06 -13.79 -5.07
C GLU A 7 -18.79 -14.65 -5.12
N GLN A 8 -17.62 -14.06 -5.42
CA GLN A 8 -16.34 -14.77 -5.36
C GLN A 8 -15.87 -15.03 -3.92
N GLY A 9 -16.50 -14.40 -2.92
CA GLY A 9 -16.07 -14.49 -1.52
C GLY A 9 -14.75 -13.74 -1.24
N TRP A 10 -14.42 -12.74 -2.08
CA TRP A 10 -13.24 -11.90 -1.89
C TRP A 10 -13.49 -10.83 -0.84
N ASP A 11 -12.41 -10.42 -0.15
CA ASP A 11 -12.49 -9.29 0.76
C ASP A 11 -12.59 -7.99 -0.04
N ILE A 12 -13.53 -7.12 0.32
CA ILE A 12 -13.84 -5.92 -0.46
C ILE A 12 -13.74 -4.65 0.36
N GLU A 13 -13.19 -3.62 -0.27
CA GLU A 13 -13.18 -2.26 0.25
C GLU A 13 -13.76 -1.29 -0.78
N HIS A 14 -14.71 -0.47 -0.37
CA HIS A 14 -15.33 0.55 -1.21
C HIS A 14 -14.91 1.95 -0.73
N ARG A 15 -14.49 2.79 -1.67
CA ARG A 15 -14.05 4.16 -1.42
C ARG A 15 -14.60 5.12 -2.47
N THR A 16 -14.88 6.34 -2.06
CA THR A 16 -15.15 7.46 -2.98
C THR A 16 -13.94 8.40 -2.96
N ILE A 17 -13.26 8.58 -4.10
CA ILE A 17 -12.09 9.45 -4.24
C ILE A 17 -12.36 10.50 -5.30
N THR A 18 -12.49 11.76 -4.87
CA THR A 18 -12.64 12.91 -5.80
C THR A 18 -13.82 12.77 -6.78
N GLY A 19 -14.90 12.09 -6.36
CA GLY A 19 -16.09 11.85 -7.20
C GLY A 19 -16.07 10.53 -7.96
N ASP A 20 -14.92 9.85 -8.03
CA ASP A 20 -14.82 8.51 -8.58
C ASP A 20 -15.16 7.47 -7.51
N GLU A 21 -15.87 6.41 -7.91
CA GLU A 21 -16.19 5.28 -7.04
C GLU A 21 -15.20 4.14 -7.29
N GLU A 22 -14.49 3.72 -6.26
CA GLU A 22 -13.51 2.66 -6.33
C GLU A 22 -13.92 1.47 -5.48
N VAL A 23 -13.90 0.27 -6.07
CA VAL A 23 -13.97 -0.96 -5.30
C VAL A 23 -12.69 -1.76 -5.47
N TRP A 24 -12.11 -2.11 -4.34
CA TRP A 24 -10.92 -2.93 -4.22
C TRP A 24 -11.35 -4.32 -3.76
N ALA A 25 -10.80 -5.36 -4.38
CA ALA A 25 -11.02 -6.74 -3.99
C ALA A 25 -9.69 -7.47 -3.81
N THR A 26 -9.53 -8.13 -2.68
CA THR A 26 -8.39 -9.00 -2.37
C THR A 26 -8.82 -10.45 -2.52
N THR A 27 -8.18 -11.19 -3.42
CA THR A 27 -8.63 -12.52 -3.81
C THR A 27 -8.22 -13.62 -2.81
N GLY A 28 -7.19 -13.34 -2.00
CA GLY A 28 -6.61 -14.29 -1.04
C GLY A 28 -5.66 -15.32 -1.66
N ASP A 29 -5.44 -15.27 -2.98
CA ASP A 29 -4.57 -16.18 -3.73
C ASP A 29 -3.41 -15.48 -4.45
N GLY A 30 -3.07 -14.27 -4.02
CA GLY A 30 -1.94 -13.53 -4.58
C GLY A 30 -2.35 -12.40 -5.52
N TRP A 31 -3.62 -11.96 -5.54
CA TRP A 31 -4.08 -10.89 -6.42
C TRP A 31 -4.97 -9.85 -5.71
N GLN A 32 -4.87 -8.62 -6.19
CA GLN A 32 -5.77 -7.54 -5.84
C GLN A 32 -6.29 -6.86 -7.10
N ILE A 33 -7.59 -6.59 -7.13
CA ILE A 33 -8.27 -5.97 -8.26
C ILE A 33 -8.87 -4.66 -7.78
N GLN A 34 -8.59 -3.58 -8.50
CA GLN A 34 -9.25 -2.29 -8.32
C GLN A 34 -10.14 -2.02 -9.54
N TYR A 35 -11.41 -1.73 -9.29
CA TYR A 35 -12.33 -1.21 -10.29
C TYR A 35 -12.69 0.23 -9.94
N THR A 36 -12.48 1.15 -10.87
CA THR A 36 -12.80 2.58 -10.71
C THR A 36 -13.87 2.98 -11.70
N ALA A 37 -15.02 3.43 -11.21
CA ALA A 37 -16.06 4.07 -12.00
C ALA A 37 -15.92 5.59 -11.90
N GLN A 38 -15.59 6.22 -13.02
CA GLN A 38 -15.36 7.66 -13.10
C GLN A 38 -16.58 8.39 -13.62
N GLU A 39 -16.81 9.62 -13.16
CA GLU A 39 -17.94 10.46 -13.61
C GLU A 39 -17.89 10.74 -15.13
N ASN A 40 -16.69 10.76 -15.70
CA ASN A 40 -16.47 10.95 -17.14
C ASN A 40 -16.86 9.72 -17.99
N GLY A 41 -17.36 8.64 -17.38
CA GLY A 41 -17.76 7.40 -18.04
C GLY A 41 -16.62 6.37 -18.21
N GLY A 42 -15.40 6.70 -17.79
CA GLY A 42 -14.27 5.79 -17.71
C GLY A 42 -14.49 4.73 -16.64
N ASN A 43 -14.22 3.46 -16.96
CA ASN A 43 -14.37 2.34 -16.04
C ASN A 43 -13.11 1.46 -16.10
N THR A 44 -12.09 1.84 -15.35
CA THR A 44 -10.78 1.18 -15.40
C THR A 44 -10.76 -0.02 -14.46
N ILE A 45 -10.14 -1.11 -14.90
CA ILE A 45 -9.76 -2.25 -14.05
C ILE A 45 -8.24 -2.28 -13.97
N THR A 46 -7.72 -2.23 -12.75
CA THR A 46 -6.30 -2.43 -12.47
C THR A 46 -6.13 -3.74 -11.71
N VAL A 47 -5.15 -4.54 -12.15
CA VAL A 47 -4.83 -5.83 -11.50
C VAL A 47 -3.42 -5.73 -10.94
N TYR A 48 -3.32 -5.97 -9.64
CA TYR A 48 -2.08 -6.04 -8.88
C TYR A 48 -1.83 -7.49 -8.51
N SER A 49 -0.60 -7.94 -8.69
CA SER A 49 -0.12 -9.16 -8.02
C SER A 49 0.19 -8.81 -6.55
N GLU A 50 -0.21 -9.66 -5.60
CA GLU A 50 0.14 -9.60 -4.18
C GLU A 50 1.49 -10.25 -3.77
N PRO A 51 2.56 -10.41 -4.58
CA PRO A 51 3.90 -10.29 -3.99
C PRO A 51 4.07 -8.82 -3.59
N PHE A 52 3.24 -8.37 -2.64
CA PHE A 52 3.61 -7.34 -1.73
C PHE A 52 4.95 -7.76 -1.15
N TRP A 53 5.85 -6.82 -0.95
CA TRP A 53 7.08 -7.08 -0.22
C TRP A 53 6.81 -7.60 1.22
N THR A 54 5.54 -7.60 1.67
CA THR A 54 5.07 -8.09 2.98
C THR A 54 3.56 -8.34 2.99
N ASN A 55 3.10 -9.28 3.82
CA ASN A 55 1.69 -9.50 4.16
C ASN A 55 1.11 -8.46 5.14
N ASP A 56 1.95 -7.58 5.69
CA ASP A 56 1.54 -6.51 6.60
C ASP A 56 2.40 -5.27 6.35
N ALA A 57 1.91 -4.41 5.45
CA ALA A 57 2.59 -3.17 5.05
C ALA A 57 2.83 -2.22 6.23
N ASN A 58 1.91 -2.18 7.19
CA ASN A 58 2.03 -1.33 8.38
C ASN A 58 3.08 -1.88 9.33
N ALA A 59 3.10 -3.20 9.58
CA ALA A 59 4.14 -3.82 10.40
C ALA A 59 5.52 -3.73 9.74
N LEU A 60 5.62 -3.93 8.43
CA LEU A 60 6.87 -3.74 7.69
C LEU A 60 7.34 -2.28 7.78
N SER A 61 6.45 -1.32 7.52
CA SER A 61 6.76 0.10 7.62
C SER A 61 7.25 0.44 9.03
N THR A 62 6.58 -0.06 10.06
CA THR A 62 6.98 0.09 11.47
C THR A 62 8.34 -0.53 11.76
N ALA A 63 8.61 -1.72 11.23
CA ALA A 63 9.88 -2.42 11.43
C ALA A 63 11.05 -1.66 10.78
N ILE A 64 10.84 -1.09 9.59
CA ILE A 64 11.86 -0.29 8.89
C ILE A 64 12.03 1.06 9.60
N TYR A 65 10.94 1.79 9.81
CA TYR A 65 10.97 3.14 10.37
C TYR A 65 11.46 3.14 11.82
N GLY A 66 11.09 2.12 12.59
CA GLY A 66 11.50 2.02 13.98
C GLY A 66 13.00 1.79 14.18
N ARG A 67 13.68 1.23 13.18
CA ARG A 67 15.14 1.07 13.13
C ARG A 67 15.86 2.27 12.50
N SER A 68 15.12 3.12 11.78
CA SER A 68 15.70 4.25 11.09
C SER A 68 16.16 5.33 12.07
N THR A 69 17.46 5.64 12.05
CA THR A 69 18.05 6.83 12.66
C THR A 69 18.20 7.98 11.66
N VAL A 70 17.75 7.76 10.42
CA VAL A 70 17.95 8.70 9.31
C VAL A 70 17.21 10.01 9.60
N LYS A 71 17.98 11.11 9.58
CA LYS A 71 17.41 12.44 9.43
C LYS A 71 17.41 12.77 7.95
N PHE A 72 16.21 12.86 7.36
CA PHE A 72 16.07 13.29 5.98
C PHE A 72 16.55 14.74 5.85
N PRO A 73 17.38 15.06 4.85
CA PRO A 73 17.80 16.44 4.63
C PRO A 73 16.65 17.27 4.07
N ASP A 74 16.62 18.57 4.40
CA ASP A 74 15.63 19.50 3.83
C ASP A 74 15.70 19.59 2.29
N ARG A 75 16.85 19.21 1.71
CA ARG A 75 17.05 19.09 0.27
C ARG A 75 17.84 17.82 -0.06
N SER A 76 17.36 17.06 -1.03
CA SER A 76 18.09 15.92 -1.58
C SER A 76 19.10 16.38 -2.62
N LEU A 77 20.37 16.00 -2.44
CA LEU A 77 21.42 16.25 -3.43
C LEU A 77 21.58 15.01 -4.33
N PRO A 78 21.79 15.16 -5.65
CA PRO A 78 22.03 14.03 -6.53
C PRO A 78 23.21 13.17 -6.04
N GLY A 79 22.99 11.85 -5.91
CA GLY A 79 24.00 10.89 -5.49
C GLY A 79 24.29 10.84 -3.99
N VAL A 80 23.61 11.65 -3.17
CA VAL A 80 23.72 11.60 -1.71
C VAL A 80 22.50 10.86 -1.16
N TYR A 81 22.73 9.71 -0.53
CA TYR A 81 21.70 8.90 0.09
C TYR A 81 22.02 8.73 1.59
N PRO A 82 21.02 8.87 2.48
CA PRO A 82 21.22 8.50 3.87
C PRO A 82 21.43 6.99 3.97
N ASN A 83 22.21 6.56 4.97
CA ASN A 83 22.38 5.13 5.25
C ASN A 83 21.05 4.55 5.75
N PHE A 84 20.50 3.59 5.03
CA PHE A 84 19.32 2.86 5.47
C PHE A 84 19.67 1.92 6.63
N PRO A 85 18.74 1.70 7.57
CA PRO A 85 18.93 0.74 8.64
C PRO A 85 19.10 -0.68 8.09
N GLN A 86 19.90 -1.48 8.79
CA GLN A 86 20.04 -2.92 8.56
C GLN A 86 18.96 -3.68 9.35
N TRP A 87 18.71 -4.93 8.96
CA TRP A 87 17.69 -5.76 9.61
C TRP A 87 18.02 -6.12 11.06
N ASP A 88 19.30 -6.17 11.40
CA ASP A 88 19.84 -6.44 12.74
C ASP A 88 19.97 -5.18 13.61
N ASP A 89 19.70 -3.99 13.07
CA ASP A 89 19.66 -2.75 13.86
C ASP A 89 18.54 -2.82 14.91
N PRO A 90 18.76 -2.26 16.12
CA PRO A 90 17.73 -2.21 17.16
C PRO A 90 16.60 -1.24 16.76
N VAL A 91 15.40 -1.51 17.27
CA VAL A 91 14.29 -0.54 17.20
C VAL A 91 14.58 0.59 18.20
N VAL A 92 14.78 1.80 17.68
CA VAL A 92 15.12 3.01 18.44
C VAL A 92 14.00 4.05 18.43
N ASN A 93 13.05 3.92 17.51
CA ASN A 93 11.88 4.79 17.38
C ASN A 93 10.62 3.92 17.40
N ASN A 94 9.70 4.18 18.32
CA ASN A 94 8.36 3.59 18.26
C ASN A 94 7.43 4.60 17.60
N PRO A 95 7.06 4.43 16.31
CA PRO A 95 6.08 5.30 15.70
C PRO A 95 4.78 5.25 16.50
N LYS A 96 4.20 6.42 16.79
CA LYS A 96 2.82 6.50 17.26
C LYS A 96 1.95 6.35 16.02
N ILE A 97 1.51 5.12 15.77
CA ILE A 97 0.55 4.78 14.73
C ILE A 97 -0.84 4.94 15.32
#